data_AF-K9WB83-F1
#
_entry.id   AF-K9WB83-F1
#
_cell.length_a   1.000
_cell.length_b   1.000
_cell.length_c   1.000
_cell.angle_alpha   90.00
_cell.angle_beta   90.00
_cell.angle_gamma   90.00
#
_symmetry.space_group_name_H-M   'P 1'
#
loop_
_entity.id
_entity.type
_entity.pdbx_description
1 polymer ?
#
loop_
_entity_poly.entity_id
_entity_poly.type
_entity_poly.pdbx_seq_one_letter_code
_entity_poly.pdbx_strand_id
1 'polypeptide(L)'
;MTYGQLKKILAGKAEFQVKSPFIVDFDAIAITQDGKEQFYILYPAGVPLADSDVIEALVTDNPNYRTAQGVGPGTLIEQAEAIYGNARLSYNTLNESREYVQFANQPSKDIAFRTQPPPNQSFAGIYPESKAELKETQKIQKAASIGLVEVYCRQNCPFPSP
;
A
#
# COMPACT_ATOMS: atom_id res chain seq x y z
N MET A 1 -8.84 4.57 -15.33
CA MET A 1 -9.85 3.48 -15.35
C MET A 1 -10.95 3.82 -14.35
N THR A 2 -12.22 3.69 -14.74
CA THR A 2 -13.35 3.90 -13.80
C THR A 2 -13.73 2.62 -13.06
N TYR A 3 -14.46 2.75 -11.95
CA TYR A 3 -14.99 1.61 -11.20
C TYR A 3 -15.87 0.70 -12.06
N GLY A 4 -16.78 1.29 -12.85
CA GLY A 4 -17.64 0.54 -13.77
C GLY A 4 -16.87 -0.19 -14.87
N GLN A 5 -15.78 0.38 -15.37
CA GLN A 5 -14.90 -0.29 -16.33
C GLN A 5 -14.23 -1.52 -15.71
N LEU A 6 -13.71 -1.39 -14.48
CA LEU A 6 -13.09 -2.50 -13.77
C LEU A 6 -14.09 -3.64 -13.51
N LYS A 7 -15.32 -3.32 -13.08
CA LYS A 7 -16.39 -4.30 -12.91
C LYS A 7 -16.68 -5.08 -14.19
N LYS A 8 -16.65 -4.42 -15.36
CA LYS A 8 -16.83 -5.10 -16.66
C LYS A 8 -15.66 -6.02 -17.00
N ILE A 9 -14.43 -5.61 -16.74
CA ILE A 9 -13.23 -6.42 -17.00
C ILE A 9 -13.20 -7.67 -16.13
N LEU A 10 -13.61 -7.55 -14.86
CA LEU A 10 -13.61 -8.63 -13.88
C LEU A 10 -14.96 -9.34 -13.75
N ALA A 11 -15.90 -9.09 -14.67
CA ALA A 11 -17.24 -9.68 -14.62
C ALA A 11 -17.14 -11.22 -14.65
N GLY A 12 -17.71 -11.87 -13.63
CA GLY A 12 -17.63 -13.33 -13.45
C GLY A 12 -16.25 -13.87 -13.04
N LYS A 13 -15.26 -12.99 -12.84
CA LYS A 13 -13.89 -13.35 -12.43
C LYS A 13 -13.54 -12.90 -11.01
N ALA A 14 -14.24 -11.91 -10.46
CA ALA A 14 -13.98 -11.38 -9.13
C ALA A 14 -15.26 -10.93 -8.43
N GLU A 15 -15.21 -10.94 -7.10
CA GLU A 15 -16.19 -10.32 -6.21
C GLU A 15 -15.71 -8.94 -5.76
N PHE A 16 -16.67 -8.05 -5.52
CA PHE A 16 -16.44 -6.68 -5.07
C PHE A 16 -17.11 -6.51 -3.71
N GLN A 17 -16.30 -6.41 -2.66
CA GLN A 17 -16.80 -6.36 -1.27
C GLN A 17 -16.41 -5.03 -0.62
N VAL A 18 -17.40 -4.25 -0.18
CA VAL A 18 -17.15 -3.01 0.57
C VAL A 18 -16.59 -3.34 1.96
N LYS A 19 -15.53 -2.64 2.34
CA LYS A 19 -14.90 -2.64 3.65
C LYS A 19 -15.01 -1.22 4.22
N SER A 20 -15.85 -1.05 5.23
CA SER A 20 -16.09 0.25 5.87
C SER A 20 -16.29 0.05 7.38
N PRO A 21 -15.46 0.68 8.24
CA PRO A 21 -14.24 1.42 7.89
C PRO A 21 -13.13 0.48 7.37
N PHE A 22 -12.16 1.01 6.61
CA PHE A 22 -10.97 0.24 6.19
C PHE A 22 -9.68 0.78 6.84
N ILE A 23 -9.31 2.00 6.51
CA ILE A 23 -8.28 2.79 7.23
C ILE A 23 -8.89 4.15 7.57
N VAL A 24 -8.27 4.91 8.47
CA VAL A 24 -8.82 6.23 8.80
C VAL A 24 -8.89 7.09 7.52
N ASP A 25 -9.98 7.84 7.40
CA ASP A 25 -10.38 8.65 6.24
C ASP A 25 -10.69 7.88 4.94
N PHE A 26 -10.50 6.56 4.89
CA PHE A 26 -10.80 5.76 3.69
C PHE A 26 -11.63 4.52 3.98
N ASP A 27 -12.66 4.35 3.16
CA ASP A 27 -13.28 3.05 2.92
C ASP A 27 -12.55 2.34 1.78
N ALA A 28 -12.86 1.06 1.59
CA ALA A 28 -12.30 0.30 0.49
C ALA A 28 -13.29 -0.65 -0.16
N ILE A 29 -13.07 -0.96 -1.44
CA ILE A 29 -13.68 -2.11 -2.10
C ILE A 29 -12.60 -3.16 -2.28
N ALA A 30 -12.73 -4.27 -1.56
CA ALA A 30 -11.88 -5.45 -1.74
C ALA A 30 -12.27 -6.18 -3.04
N ILE A 31 -11.26 -6.44 -3.86
CA ILE A 31 -11.39 -7.26 -5.06
C ILE A 31 -10.94 -8.67 -4.70
N THR A 32 -11.88 -9.60 -4.70
CA THR A 32 -11.65 -10.97 -4.24
C THR A 32 -11.77 -11.93 -5.42
N GLN A 33 -10.79 -12.82 -5.57
CA GLN A 33 -10.82 -13.91 -6.56
C GLN A 33 -10.55 -15.22 -5.83
N ASP A 34 -11.35 -16.25 -6.11
CA ASP A 34 -11.27 -17.57 -5.45
C ASP A 34 -11.22 -17.49 -3.91
N GLY A 35 -12.03 -16.57 -3.34
CA GLY A 35 -12.11 -16.35 -1.89
C GLY A 35 -10.88 -15.66 -1.28
N LYS A 36 -9.94 -15.14 -2.09
CA LYS A 36 -8.75 -14.41 -1.64
C LYS A 36 -8.77 -12.97 -2.11
N GLU A 37 -8.54 -12.06 -1.17
CA GLU A 37 -8.38 -10.63 -1.47
C GLU A 37 -7.11 -10.42 -2.30
N GLN A 38 -7.28 -9.75 -3.43
CA GLN A 38 -6.22 -9.49 -4.40
C GLN A 38 -5.64 -8.10 -4.18
N PHE A 39 -6.51 -7.11 -4.15
CA PHE A 39 -6.20 -5.73 -3.87
C PHE A 39 -7.48 -5.00 -3.45
N TYR A 40 -7.30 -3.79 -2.96
CA TYR A 40 -8.37 -2.92 -2.51
C TYR A 40 -8.34 -1.62 -3.30
N ILE A 41 -9.52 -1.12 -3.64
CA ILE A 41 -9.70 0.23 -4.19
C ILE A 41 -9.99 1.15 -3.00
N LEU A 42 -9.14 2.14 -2.77
CA LEU A 42 -9.35 3.13 -1.71
C LEU A 42 -10.21 4.29 -2.24
N TYR A 43 -11.15 4.73 -1.40
CA TYR A 43 -11.97 5.93 -1.67
C TYR A 43 -12.32 6.64 -0.34
N PRO A 44 -12.63 7.95 -0.37
CA PRO A 44 -12.93 8.71 0.85
C PRO A 44 -14.06 8.07 1.66
N ALA A 45 -13.85 7.95 2.96
CA ALA A 45 -14.82 7.32 3.86
C ALA A 45 -16.19 8.02 3.80
N GLY A 46 -17.27 7.22 3.76
CA GLY A 46 -18.64 7.74 3.72
C GLY A 46 -19.10 8.29 2.36
N VAL A 47 -18.26 8.22 1.32
CA VAL A 47 -18.61 8.61 -0.05
C VAL A 47 -18.51 7.39 -0.98
N PRO A 48 -19.58 6.60 -1.14
CA PRO A 48 -19.56 5.39 -1.96
C PRO A 48 -19.11 5.66 -3.40
N LEU A 49 -18.23 4.81 -3.91
CA LEU A 49 -17.69 4.92 -5.27
C LEU A 49 -18.74 4.53 -6.32
N ALA A 50 -19.07 5.45 -7.24
CA ALA A 50 -19.98 5.21 -8.36
C ALA A 50 -19.25 4.64 -9.59
N ASP A 51 -20.01 4.04 -10.51
CA ASP A 51 -19.44 3.39 -11.72
C ASP A 51 -18.71 4.35 -12.66
N SER A 52 -19.10 5.62 -12.63
CA SER A 52 -18.46 6.72 -13.36
C SER A 52 -17.14 7.17 -12.74
N ASP A 53 -16.91 6.87 -11.47
CA ASP A 53 -15.80 7.44 -10.71
C ASP A 53 -14.50 6.78 -11.12
N VAL A 54 -13.46 7.61 -11.21
CA VAL A 54 -12.11 7.17 -11.55
C VAL A 54 -11.48 6.54 -10.32
N ILE A 55 -10.85 5.38 -10.50
CA ILE A 55 -10.06 4.75 -9.45
C ILE A 55 -8.74 5.49 -9.33
N GLU A 56 -8.49 6.08 -8.16
CA GLU A 56 -7.30 6.92 -7.93
C GLU A 56 -6.19 6.22 -7.14
N ALA A 57 -6.55 5.28 -6.28
CA ALA A 57 -5.62 4.58 -5.40
C ALA A 57 -5.99 3.11 -5.24
N LEU A 58 -4.96 2.27 -5.32
CA LEU A 58 -5.03 0.84 -5.04
C LEU A 58 -4.09 0.51 -3.87
N VAL A 59 -4.45 -0.47 -3.06
CA VAL A 59 -3.57 -1.01 -2.02
C VAL A 59 -3.65 -2.53 -2.00
N THR A 60 -2.56 -3.20 -1.63
CA THR A 60 -2.54 -4.65 -1.46
C THR A 60 -1.52 -5.08 -0.41
N ASP A 61 -1.91 -6.04 0.43
CA ASP A 61 -1.07 -6.86 1.30
C ASP A 61 -0.78 -8.25 0.70
N ASN A 62 -1.33 -8.54 -0.48
CA ASN A 62 -1.22 -9.86 -1.09
C ASN A 62 0.21 -10.07 -1.63
N PRO A 63 0.93 -11.11 -1.16
CA PRO A 63 2.34 -11.33 -1.48
C PRO A 63 2.59 -11.72 -2.95
N ASN A 64 1.54 -11.96 -3.74
CA ASN A 64 1.64 -12.22 -5.17
C ASN A 64 1.79 -10.92 -5.98
N TYR A 65 1.43 -9.76 -5.43
CA TYR A 65 1.55 -8.47 -6.10
C TYR A 65 2.92 -7.86 -5.77
N ARG A 66 3.77 -7.79 -6.79
CA ARG A 66 5.17 -7.36 -6.66
C ARG A 66 5.50 -6.36 -7.76
N THR A 67 6.44 -5.48 -7.45
CA THR A 67 7.13 -4.65 -8.45
C THR A 67 7.87 -5.53 -9.46
N ALA A 68 8.30 -4.94 -10.58
CA ALA A 68 9.04 -5.65 -11.63
C ALA A 68 10.33 -6.32 -11.10
N GLN A 69 10.97 -5.75 -10.08
CA GLN A 69 12.14 -6.32 -9.41
C GLN A 69 11.79 -7.30 -8.27
N GLY A 70 10.52 -7.69 -8.09
CA GLY A 70 10.11 -8.71 -7.13
C GLY A 70 9.87 -8.23 -5.70
N VAL A 71 9.95 -6.92 -5.44
CA VAL A 71 9.67 -6.33 -4.13
C VAL A 71 8.16 -6.11 -3.95
N GLY A 72 7.60 -6.55 -2.82
CA GLY A 72 6.18 -6.43 -2.50
C GLY A 72 5.89 -6.87 -1.06
N PRO A 73 4.62 -7.13 -0.69
CA PRO A 73 4.27 -7.55 0.67
C PRO A 73 5.05 -8.79 1.13
N GLY A 74 5.54 -8.75 2.36
CA GLY A 74 6.39 -9.76 2.98
C GLY A 74 7.88 -9.67 2.63
N THR A 75 8.30 -8.88 1.64
CA THR A 75 9.73 -8.67 1.35
C THR A 75 10.39 -7.93 2.51
N LEU A 76 11.53 -8.43 3.02
CA LEU A 76 12.27 -7.73 4.07
C LEU A 76 12.80 -6.39 3.56
N ILE A 77 12.81 -5.36 4.41
CA ILE A 77 13.31 -4.03 3.99
C ILE A 77 14.78 -4.13 3.58
N GLU A 78 15.59 -4.89 4.31
CA GLU A 78 17.00 -5.16 3.98
C GLU A 78 17.17 -5.81 2.58
N GLN A 79 16.25 -6.71 2.19
CA GLN A 79 16.28 -7.32 0.85
C GLN A 79 15.90 -6.29 -0.22
N ALA A 80 14.95 -5.40 0.07
CA ALA A 80 14.57 -4.33 -0.84
C ALA A 80 15.69 -3.28 -0.98
N GLU A 81 16.47 -3.01 0.08
CA GLU A 81 17.64 -2.13 0.01
C GLU A 81 18.71 -2.64 -0.96
N ALA A 82 18.90 -3.95 -1.07
CA ALA A 82 19.82 -4.54 -2.04
C ALA A 82 19.41 -4.27 -3.51
N ILE A 83 18.12 -3.95 -3.75
CA ILE A 83 17.55 -3.72 -5.07
C ILE A 83 17.41 -2.22 -5.36
N TYR A 84 16.86 -1.47 -4.41
CA TYR A 84 16.50 -0.06 -4.56
C TYR A 84 17.43 0.90 -3.81
N GLY A 85 18.50 0.41 -3.19
CA GLY A 85 19.42 1.21 -2.38
C GLY A 85 18.83 1.59 -1.02
N ASN A 86 19.58 2.39 -0.26
CA ASN A 86 19.29 2.72 1.14
C ASN A 86 17.84 3.12 1.38
N ALA A 87 17.26 2.57 2.44
CA ALA A 87 15.92 2.87 2.90
C ALA A 87 15.93 4.03 3.90
N ARG A 88 14.91 4.89 3.79
CA ARG A 88 14.55 5.89 4.79
C ARG A 88 13.12 5.64 5.22
N LEU A 89 12.92 5.36 6.50
CA LEU A 89 11.61 5.16 7.08
C LEU A 89 11.13 6.47 7.70
N SER A 90 9.82 6.72 7.58
CA SER A 90 9.22 7.89 8.20
C SER A 90 7.76 7.65 8.56
N TYR A 91 7.30 8.34 9.61
CA TYR A 91 5.89 8.47 9.95
C TYR A 91 5.60 9.88 10.48
N ASN A 92 4.33 10.28 10.46
CA ASN A 92 3.89 11.56 11.01
C ASN A 92 2.85 11.34 12.13
N THR A 93 3.09 11.92 13.30
CA THR A 93 2.22 11.75 14.47
C THR A 93 0.83 12.38 14.32
N LEU A 94 0.64 13.36 13.43
CA LEU A 94 -0.66 13.96 13.12
C LEU A 94 -1.46 13.15 12.08
N ASN A 95 -0.79 12.25 11.34
CA ASN A 95 -1.40 11.46 10.27
C ASN A 95 -1.34 9.97 10.60
N GLU A 96 -1.98 9.61 11.72
CA GLU A 96 -2.16 8.23 12.23
C GLU A 96 -0.87 7.46 12.54
N SER A 97 0.30 8.11 12.46
CA SER A 97 1.59 7.45 12.57
C SER A 97 1.76 6.27 11.59
N ARG A 98 1.19 6.37 10.39
CA ARG A 98 1.44 5.39 9.32
C ARG A 98 2.89 5.49 8.87
N GLU A 99 3.63 4.39 9.03
CA GLU A 99 5.03 4.33 8.64
C GLU A 99 5.21 3.84 7.21
N TYR A 100 6.03 4.58 6.48
CA TYR A 100 6.39 4.32 5.10
C TYR A 100 7.90 4.14 4.97
N VAL A 101 8.31 3.39 3.96
CA VAL A 101 9.70 3.29 3.52
C VAL A 101 9.86 3.89 2.12
N GLN A 102 10.84 4.79 2.01
CA GLN A 102 11.31 5.33 0.74
C GLN A 102 12.72 4.81 0.47
N PHE A 103 12.95 4.30 -0.74
CA PHE A 103 14.27 3.84 -1.17
C PHE A 103 14.95 4.89 -2.04
N ALA A 104 16.28 4.89 -2.06
CA ALA A 104 17.09 5.81 -2.86
C ALA A 104 16.72 5.75 -4.37
N ASN A 105 16.51 4.55 -4.89
CA ASN A 105 16.07 4.27 -6.25
C ASN A 105 14.63 3.73 -6.23
N GLN A 106 13.69 4.56 -5.76
CA GLN A 106 12.27 4.21 -5.72
C GLN A 106 11.76 3.76 -7.10
N PRO A 107 11.05 2.62 -7.21
CA PRO A 107 10.65 2.05 -8.50
C PRO A 107 9.68 2.95 -9.29
N SER A 108 8.88 3.74 -8.59
CA SER A 108 8.01 4.76 -9.18
C SER A 108 7.62 5.78 -8.11
N LYS A 109 7.39 7.03 -8.53
CA LYS A 109 6.79 8.08 -7.67
C LYS A 109 5.33 7.79 -7.28
N ASP A 110 4.69 6.90 -8.04
CA ASP A 110 3.28 6.53 -7.86
C ASP A 110 3.14 5.24 -7.01
N ILE A 111 4.27 4.69 -6.51
CA ILE A 111 4.28 3.53 -5.62
C ILE A 111 4.80 3.96 -4.25
N ALA A 112 4.02 3.66 -3.21
CA ALA A 112 4.44 3.79 -1.82
C ALA A 112 4.44 2.42 -1.14
N PHE A 113 5.38 2.24 -0.20
CA PHE A 113 5.50 1.02 0.60
C PHE A 113 5.21 1.36 2.05
N ARG A 114 4.17 0.73 2.62
CA ARG A 114 3.99 0.76 4.07
C ARG A 114 4.78 -0.36 4.71
N THR A 115 5.37 -0.05 5.84
CA THR A 115 6.17 -1.01 6.59
C THR A 115 5.28 -1.94 7.40
N GLN A 116 5.79 -3.14 7.65
CA GLN A 116 5.29 -4.06 8.64
C GLN A 116 6.37 -4.22 9.71
N PRO A 117 6.12 -3.79 10.97
CA PRO A 117 7.06 -4.03 12.04
C PRO A 117 7.15 -5.53 12.36
N PRO A 118 8.30 -6.00 12.89
CA PRO A 118 8.40 -7.33 13.45
C PRO A 118 7.49 -7.47 14.69
N PRO A 119 7.19 -8.71 15.14
CA PRO A 119 6.38 -8.94 16.32
C PRO A 119 6.88 -8.16 17.55
N ASN A 120 5.95 -7.61 18.33
CA ASN A 120 6.21 -6.83 19.54
C ASN A 120 6.91 -5.47 19.32
N GLN A 121 7.00 -4.99 18.08
CA GLN A 121 7.43 -3.63 17.78
C GLN A 121 6.27 -2.83 17.20
N SER A 122 6.20 -1.54 17.54
CA SER A 122 5.19 -0.63 16.97
C SER A 122 5.59 -0.12 15.58
N PHE A 123 6.89 -0.05 15.30
CA PHE A 123 7.45 0.49 14.06
C PHE A 123 8.57 -0.40 13.54
N ALA A 124 8.73 -0.41 12.22
CA ALA A 124 9.87 -1.02 11.53
C ALA A 124 11.14 -0.16 11.69
N GLY A 125 11.01 1.15 11.85
CA GLY A 125 12.11 2.05 12.12
C GLY A 125 12.47 2.13 13.61
N ILE A 126 13.75 2.31 13.90
CA ILE A 126 14.26 2.70 15.22
C ILE A 126 14.44 4.20 15.21
N TYR A 127 13.51 4.91 15.85
CA TYR A 127 13.50 6.37 15.85
C TYR A 127 14.18 6.95 17.10
N PRO A 128 15.01 7.98 16.95
CA PRO A 128 15.47 8.74 18.10
C PRO A 128 14.29 9.48 18.74
N GLU A 129 14.37 9.70 20.06
CA GLU A 129 13.43 10.58 20.73
C GLU A 129 13.50 11.99 20.11
N SER A 130 12.34 12.53 19.79
CA SER A 130 12.21 13.83 19.16
C SER A 130 10.85 14.42 19.49
N LYS A 131 10.72 15.76 19.45
CA LYS A 131 9.43 16.46 19.52
C LYS A 131 8.86 16.82 18.15
N ALA A 132 9.61 16.58 17.07
CA ALA A 132 9.13 16.84 15.71
C ALA A 132 7.96 15.91 15.35
N GLU A 133 7.00 16.40 14.59
CA GLU A 133 5.82 15.61 14.18
C GLU A 133 6.18 14.56 13.14
N LEU A 134 7.02 14.94 12.17
CA LEU A 134 7.66 14.02 11.24
C LEU A 134 8.83 13.33 11.94
N LYS A 135 8.77 12.00 11.98
CA LYS A 135 9.88 11.15 12.43
C LYS A 135 10.52 10.50 11.23
N GLU A 136 11.84 10.47 11.20
CA GLU A 136 12.60 9.83 10.13
C GLU A 136 13.76 9.02 10.72
N THR A 137 14.09 7.91 10.07
CA THR A 137 15.24 7.08 10.44
C THR A 137 15.74 6.26 9.25
N GLN A 138 17.01 5.87 9.33
CA GLN A 138 17.61 4.84 8.47
C GLN A 138 17.95 3.57 9.27
N LYS A 139 17.68 3.57 10.58
CA LYS A 139 17.87 2.40 11.44
C LYS A 139 16.61 1.56 11.39
N ILE A 140 16.73 0.32 10.94
CA ILE A 140 15.60 -0.58 10.70
C ILE A 140 15.68 -1.75 11.67
N GLN A 141 14.53 -2.12 12.24
CA GLN A 141 14.38 -3.30 13.06
C GLN A 141 14.66 -4.55 12.23
N LYS A 142 15.38 -5.51 12.82
CA LYS A 142 15.62 -6.79 12.16
C LYS A 142 14.28 -7.49 11.88
N ALA A 143 14.15 -8.07 10.69
CA ALA A 143 12.93 -8.71 10.19
C ALA A 143 11.74 -7.77 9.94
N ALA A 144 11.95 -6.45 9.90
CA ALA A 144 10.96 -5.55 9.32
C ALA A 144 10.80 -5.83 7.82
N SER A 145 9.56 -5.75 7.34
CA SER A 145 9.20 -6.04 5.96
C SER A 145 8.29 -4.96 5.37
N ILE A 146 8.01 -5.08 4.08
CA ILE A 146 6.93 -4.35 3.42
C ILE A 146 5.61 -5.02 3.80
N GLY A 147 4.70 -4.27 4.39
CA GLY A 147 3.36 -4.74 4.76
C GLY A 147 2.34 -4.50 3.65
N LEU A 148 2.36 -3.31 3.05
CA LEU A 148 1.43 -2.94 1.98
C LEU A 148 2.17 -2.27 0.84
N VAL A 149 1.66 -2.48 -0.37
CA VAL A 149 2.01 -1.69 -1.55
C VAL A 149 0.81 -0.83 -1.90
N GLU A 150 1.03 0.48 -1.97
CA GLU A 150 0.05 1.46 -2.43
C GLU A 150 0.44 1.96 -3.82
N VAL A 151 -0.54 2.03 -4.72
CA VAL A 151 -0.37 2.54 -6.08
C VAL A 151 -1.31 3.73 -6.28
N TYR A 152 -0.73 4.92 -6.41
CA TYR A 152 -1.44 6.16 -6.66
C TYR A 152 -1.54 6.42 -8.16
N CYS A 153 -2.57 5.83 -8.74
CA CYS A 153 -2.87 5.94 -10.15
C CYS A 153 -3.31 7.34 -10.59
N ARG A 154 -3.93 8.11 -9.69
CA ARG A 154 -4.68 9.33 -10.04
C ARG A 154 -5.64 9.00 -11.19
N GLN A 155 -5.51 9.63 -12.36
CA GLN A 155 -6.37 9.33 -13.51
C GLN A 155 -5.95 8.11 -14.35
N ASN A 156 -4.78 7.52 -14.10
CA ASN A 156 -4.10 6.58 -14.99
C ASN A 156 -3.93 5.15 -14.43
N CYS A 157 -4.91 4.62 -13.68
CA CYS A 157 -4.75 3.27 -13.11
C CYS A 157 -4.50 2.22 -14.20
N PRO A 158 -3.53 1.31 -14.00
CA PRO A 158 -3.25 0.23 -14.92
C PRO A 158 -4.44 -0.72 -14.99
N PHE A 159 -4.66 -1.31 -16.17
CA PHE A 159 -5.63 -2.38 -16.32
C PHE A 159 -5.06 -3.66 -15.68
N PRO A 160 -5.87 -4.43 -14.92
CA PRO A 160 -5.44 -5.74 -14.47
C PRO A 160 -5.14 -6.63 -15.70
N SER A 161 -4.04 -7.38 -15.64
CA SER A 161 -3.71 -8.34 -16.69
C SER A 161 -4.79 -9.44 -16.78
N PRO A 162 -5.16 -9.88 -17.99
CA PRO A 162 -6.31 -10.76 -18.24
C PRO A 162 -6.25 -12.14 -17.60
#